data_AF-A0A2T4X3C1-F1
#
_entry.id   AF-A0A2T4X3C1-F1
#
_cell.length_a   1.000
_cell.length_b   1.000
_cell.length_c   1.000
_cell.angle_alpha   90.00
_cell.angle_beta   90.00
_cell.angle_gamma   90.00
#
_symmetry.space_group_name_H-M   'P 1'
#
loop_
_entity.id
_entity.type
_entity.pdbx_description
1 polymer ?
#
loop_
_entity_poly.entity_id
_entity_poly.type
_entity_poly.pdbx_seq_one_letter_code
_entity_poly.pdbx_strand_id
1 'polypeptide(L)'
;MGSHPANLILRFLLEIMALISLGIWGLDQSESWFGLVLAVGIPIILAVIWGTFAVPNDPSRSGSAPIIIAGFIRLIIEFGIFGFAVWSIHDMGYDTLSLIFGIVILGHYLISYDRVLWLLSK
;
A
#
# COMPACT_ATOMS: atom_id res chain seq x y z
N MET A 1 -17.73 -7.49 -2.48
CA MET A 1 -16.89 -7.71 -3.69
C MET A 1 -15.41 -7.58 -3.38
N GLY A 2 -15.02 -6.93 -2.28
CA GLY A 2 -13.62 -6.75 -1.89
C GLY A 2 -12.79 -8.04 -1.78
N SER A 3 -13.40 -9.15 -1.38
CA SER A 3 -12.77 -10.49 -1.29
C SER A 3 -12.84 -11.31 -2.57
N HIS A 4 -13.38 -10.77 -3.67
CA HIS A 4 -13.39 -11.47 -4.96
C HIS A 4 -11.95 -11.69 -5.46
N PRO A 5 -11.57 -12.88 -5.94
CA PRO A 5 -10.18 -13.20 -6.30
C PRO A 5 -9.52 -12.19 -7.25
N ALA A 6 -10.27 -11.70 -8.25
CA ALA A 6 -9.78 -10.68 -9.18
C ALA A 6 -9.38 -9.37 -8.47
N ASN A 7 -10.15 -8.94 -7.47
CA ASN A 7 -9.86 -7.71 -6.72
C ASN A 7 -8.70 -7.90 -5.74
N LEU A 8 -8.54 -9.11 -5.19
CA LEU A 8 -7.37 -9.46 -4.39
C LEU A 8 -6.09 -9.51 -5.23
N ILE A 9 -6.16 -10.04 -6.45
CA ILE A 9 -5.04 -10.01 -7.41
C ILE A 9 -4.69 -8.57 -7.76
N LEU A 10 -5.70 -7.74 -8.09
CA LEU A 10 -5.48 -6.31 -8.34
C LEU A 10 -4.78 -5.64 -7.16
N ARG A 11 -5.29 -5.85 -5.94
CA ARG A 11 -4.67 -5.32 -4.72
C ARG A 11 -3.22 -5.76 -4.59
N PHE A 12 -2.93 -7.04 -4.80
CA PHE A 12 -1.57 -7.56 -4.70
C PHE A 12 -0.63 -6.91 -5.72
N LEU A 13 -1.09 -6.70 -6.96
CA LEU A 13 -0.33 -5.99 -7.98
C LEU A 13 -0.07 -4.53 -7.58
N LEU A 14 -1.07 -3.84 -7.03
CA LEU A 14 -0.92 -2.48 -6.52
C LEU A 14 0.10 -2.42 -5.37
N GLU A 15 0.06 -3.38 -4.43
CA GLU A 15 1.02 -3.49 -3.33
C GLU A 15 2.45 -3.65 -3.87
N ILE A 16 2.67 -4.53 -4.85
CA ILE A 16 3.99 -4.70 -5.48
C ILE A 16 4.45 -3.42 -6.18
N MET A 17 3.58 -2.80 -6.97
CA MET A 17 3.91 -1.56 -7.69
C MET A 17 4.29 -0.44 -6.73
N ALA A 18 3.59 -0.30 -5.61
CA ALA A 18 3.91 0.68 -4.57
C ALA A 18 5.28 0.44 -3.93
N LEU A 19 5.62 -0.81 -3.62
CA LEU A 19 6.93 -1.15 -3.06
C LEU A 19 8.06 -0.90 -4.07
N ILE A 20 7.84 -1.23 -5.35
CA ILE A 20 8.82 -0.97 -6.42
C ILE A 20 9.01 0.53 -6.62
N SER A 21 7.93 1.31 -6.71
CA SER A 21 8.03 2.76 -6.94
C SER A 21 8.77 3.47 -5.81
N LEU A 22 8.54 3.05 -4.56
CA LEU A 22 9.23 3.58 -3.39
C LEU A 22 10.68 3.13 -3.28
N GLY A 23 11.00 1.93 -3.76
CA GLY A 23 12.39 1.47 -3.88
C GLY A 23 13.17 2.26 -4.92
N ILE A 24 12.58 2.51 -6.09
CA ILE A 24 13.18 3.35 -7.14
C ILE A 24 13.35 4.79 -6.64
N TRP A 25 12.31 5.36 -6.03
CA TRP A 25 12.39 6.69 -5.42
C TRP A 25 13.50 6.76 -4.36
N GLY A 26 13.63 5.73 -3.52
CA GLY A 26 14.71 5.66 -2.52
C GLY A 26 16.12 5.67 -3.12
N LEU A 27 16.32 5.08 -4.30
CA LEU A 27 17.61 5.16 -5.01
C LEU A 27 17.93 6.59 -5.44
N ASP A 28 16.93 7.35 -5.87
CA ASP A 28 17.11 8.70 -6.43
C ASP A 28 17.50 9.74 -5.35
N GLN A 29 17.27 9.43 -4.08
CA GLN A 29 17.57 10.36 -2.98
C GLN A 29 19.07 10.57 -2.71
N SER A 30 19.96 9.70 -3.20
CA SER A 30 21.40 9.86 -3.03
C SER A 30 22.20 9.03 -4.03
N GLU A 31 23.22 9.64 -4.64
CA GLU A 31 24.18 8.92 -5.50
C GLU A 31 25.16 8.01 -4.72
N SER A 32 25.15 8.07 -3.39
CA SER A 32 26.02 7.25 -2.54
C SER A 32 25.38 5.89 -2.21
N TRP A 33 26.13 5.04 -1.48
CA TRP A 33 25.59 3.79 -0.93
C TRP A 33 24.33 4.00 -0.07
N PHE A 34 24.09 5.22 0.42
CA PHE A 34 22.87 5.56 1.16
C PHE A 34 21.60 5.44 0.31
N GLY A 35 21.66 5.71 -1.00
CA GLY A 35 20.53 5.50 -1.91
C GLY A 35 20.11 4.02 -1.97
N LEU A 36 21.08 3.10 -1.99
CA LEU A 36 20.81 1.65 -1.91
C LEU A 36 20.15 1.26 -0.59
N VAL A 37 20.57 1.87 0.52
CA VAL A 37 19.96 1.63 1.83
C VAL A 37 18.50 2.09 1.84
N LEU A 38 18.19 3.26 1.27
CA LEU A 38 16.82 3.76 1.18
C LEU A 38 15.96 2.90 0.24
N ALA A 39 16.51 2.51 -0.90
CA ALA A 39 15.84 1.68 -1.90
C ALA A 39 15.34 0.34 -1.36
N VAL A 40 16.07 -0.24 -0.42
CA VAL A 40 15.71 -1.51 0.22
C VAL A 40 15.00 -1.26 1.55
N GLY A 41 15.50 -0.31 2.34
CA GLY A 41 15.00 -0.01 3.68
C GLY A 41 13.56 0.50 3.67
N ILE A 42 13.21 1.40 2.75
CA ILE A 42 11.84 1.95 2.67
C ILE A 42 10.83 0.83 2.37
N PRO A 43 10.98 0.03 1.28
CA PRO A 43 10.05 -1.07 1.02
C PRO A 43 9.97 -2.10 2.15
N ILE A 44 11.09 -2.46 2.78
CA ILE A 44 11.10 -3.41 3.89
C ILE A 44 10.31 -2.86 5.09
N ILE A 45 10.54 -1.60 5.48
CA ILE A 45 9.82 -0.97 6.60
C ILE A 45 8.32 -0.97 6.32
N LEU A 46 7.91 -0.59 5.10
CA LEU A 46 6.50 -0.54 4.74
C LEU A 46 5.87 -1.93 4.66
N ALA A 47 6.59 -2.95 4.16
CA ALA A 47 6.14 -4.33 4.16
C ALA A 47 5.96 -4.87 5.59
N VAL A 48 6.89 -4.52 6.51
CA VAL A 48 6.79 -4.87 7.93
C VAL A 48 5.57 -4.18 8.55
N ILE A 49 5.36 -2.88 8.32
CA ILE A 49 4.18 -2.16 8.82
C ILE A 49 2.90 -2.81 8.29
N TRP A 50 2.84 -3.09 6.98
CA TRP A 50 1.68 -3.70 6.34
C TRP A 50 1.40 -5.14 6.82
N GLY A 51 2.44 -5.91 7.12
CA GLY A 51 2.33 -7.29 7.59
C GLY A 51 2.04 -7.42 9.09
N THR A 52 2.55 -6.49 9.90
CA THR A 52 2.51 -6.56 11.36
C THR A 52 1.21 -6.01 11.93
N PHE A 53 0.73 -4.87 11.41
CA PHE A 53 -0.45 -4.18 11.94
C PHE A 53 -1.69 -4.59 11.16
N ALA A 54 -2.51 -5.49 11.72
CA ALA A 54 -3.69 -5.99 11.02
C ALA A 54 -4.92 -6.08 11.91
N VAL A 55 -6.09 -6.03 11.26
CA VAL A 55 -7.38 -6.23 11.91
C VAL A 55 -7.67 -7.73 11.99
N PRO A 56 -8.10 -8.26 13.14
CA PRO A 56 -8.44 -9.67 13.29
C PRO A 56 -9.52 -10.08 12.29
N ASN A 57 -9.37 -11.26 11.67
CA ASN A 57 -10.31 -11.80 10.70
C ASN A 57 -10.54 -10.91 9.46
N ASP A 58 -9.54 -10.10 9.06
CA ASP A 58 -9.62 -9.36 7.80
C ASP A 58 -9.88 -10.34 6.64
N PRO A 59 -11.02 -10.21 5.91
CA PRO A 59 -11.39 -11.13 4.83
C PRO A 59 -10.40 -11.17 3.67
N SER A 60 -9.51 -10.17 3.59
CA SER A 60 -8.48 -10.06 2.56
C SER A 60 -7.13 -10.68 2.95
N ARG A 61 -6.99 -11.23 4.16
CA ARG A 61 -5.74 -11.81 4.68
C ARG A 61 -5.99 -13.12 5.42
N SER A 62 -4.92 -13.77 5.89
CA SER A 62 -4.98 -15.07 6.60
C SER A 62 -5.65 -15.02 7.98
N GLY A 63 -6.17 -13.87 8.41
CA GLY A 63 -6.82 -13.68 9.71
C GLY A 63 -5.88 -13.61 10.92
N SER A 64 -4.58 -13.87 10.74
CA SER A 64 -3.56 -13.76 11.78
C SER A 64 -2.87 -12.39 11.74
N ALA A 65 -2.84 -11.70 12.88
CA ALA A 65 -2.23 -10.39 13.04
C ALA A 65 -1.24 -10.42 14.20
N PRO A 66 0.06 -10.13 13.99
CA PRO A 66 1.01 -9.99 15.10
C PRO A 66 0.62 -8.86 16.06
N ILE A 67 0.18 -7.72 15.51
CA ILE A 67 -0.31 -6.58 16.29
C ILE A 67 -1.72 -6.21 15.81
N ILE A 68 -2.66 -6.26 16.75
CA ILE A 68 -4.07 -5.96 16.52
C ILE A 68 -4.29 -4.45 16.56
N ILE A 69 -4.91 -3.90 15.51
CA ILE A 69 -5.26 -2.49 15.42
C ILE A 69 -6.73 -2.30 15.01
N ALA A 70 -7.28 -1.12 15.31
CA ALA A 70 -8.61 -0.72 14.85
C ALA A 70 -8.64 -0.59 13.32
N GLY A 71 -9.79 -0.86 12.70
CA GLY A 71 -9.88 -0.91 11.25
C GLY A 71 -9.72 0.45 10.57
N PHE A 72 -10.09 1.54 11.24
CA PHE A 72 -9.77 2.89 10.75
C PHE A 72 -8.25 3.15 10.72
N ILE A 73 -7.49 2.66 11.70
CA ILE A 73 -6.02 2.77 11.72
C ILE A 73 -5.45 1.97 10.56
N ARG A 74 -6.01 0.78 10.29
CA ARG A 74 -5.60 -0.03 9.16
C ARG A 74 -5.82 0.71 7.84
N LEU A 75 -6.96 1.37 7.66
CA LEU A 75 -7.21 2.21 6.49
C LEU A 75 -6.21 3.35 6.36
N ILE A 76 -5.89 4.05 7.45
CA ILE A 76 -4.89 5.13 7.44
C ILE A 76 -3.51 4.61 6.99
N ILE A 77 -3.09 3.44 7.48
CA ILE A 77 -1.84 2.80 7.07
C ILE A 77 -1.87 2.48 5.57
N GLU A 78 -2.93 1.84 5.08
CA GLU A 78 -3.03 1.48 3.67
C GLU A 78 -3.05 2.71 2.75
N PHE A 79 -3.85 3.74 3.10
CA PHE A 79 -3.88 5.01 2.39
C PHE A 79 -2.55 5.78 2.48
N GLY A 80 -1.87 5.73 3.62
CA GLY A 80 -0.57 6.37 3.80
C GLY A 80 0.49 5.75 2.88
N ILE A 81 0.54 4.42 2.81
CA ILE A 81 1.51 3.70 1.97
C ILE A 81 1.22 3.90 0.49
N PHE A 82 -0.04 3.76 0.07
CA PHE A 82 -0.42 4.02 -1.33
C PHE A 82 -0.28 5.48 -1.71
N GLY A 83 -0.66 6.41 -0.82
CA GLY A 83 -0.49 7.84 -1.02
C GLY A 83 0.98 8.23 -1.16
N PHE A 84 1.86 7.63 -0.35
CA PHE A 84 3.30 7.84 -0.46
C PHE A 84 3.85 7.31 -1.79
N ALA A 85 3.38 6.15 -2.27
CA ALA A 85 3.77 5.63 -3.57
C ALA A 85 3.27 6.51 -4.75
N VAL A 86 2.04 7.01 -4.69
CA VAL A 86 1.51 7.95 -5.69
C VAL A 86 2.33 9.24 -5.71
N TRP A 87 2.61 9.79 -4.53
CA TRP A 87 3.46 10.98 -4.37
C TRP A 87 4.87 10.74 -4.90
N SER A 88 5.49 9.59 -4.61
CA SER A 88 6.86 9.31 -5.06
C SER A 88 6.96 9.20 -6.58
N ILE A 89 5.95 8.63 -7.25
CA ILE A 89 5.88 8.56 -8.71
C ILE A 89 5.78 9.96 -9.32
N HIS A 90 4.99 10.85 -8.70
CA HIS A 90 4.88 12.25 -9.11
C HIS A 90 6.19 13.02 -8.84
N ASP A 91 6.84 12.80 -7.71
CA ASP A 91 8.12 13.42 -7.35
C ASP A 91 9.24 13.07 -8.36
N MET A 92 9.25 11.84 -8.86
CA MET A 92 10.12 11.40 -9.96
C MET A 92 9.74 11.97 -11.34
N GLY A 93 8.69 12.82 -11.43
CA GLY A 93 8.24 13.47 -12.67
C GLY A 93 7.32 12.64 -13.57
N TYR A 94 6.84 11.48 -13.10
CA TYR A 94 5.94 10.61 -13.87
C TYR A 94 4.46 10.92 -13.61
N ASP A 95 4.02 12.16 -13.82
CA ASP A 95 2.70 12.66 -13.43
C ASP A 95 1.53 11.83 -13.98
N THR A 96 1.57 11.50 -15.28
CA THR A 96 0.52 10.68 -15.91
C THR A 96 0.43 9.29 -15.27
N LEU A 97 1.57 8.68 -14.95
CA LEU A 97 1.61 7.38 -14.29
C LEU A 97 1.11 7.47 -12.84
N SER A 98 1.51 8.52 -12.12
CA SER A 98 1.03 8.81 -10.77
C SER A 98 -0.49 8.96 -10.74
N LEU A 99 -1.05 9.73 -11.68
CA LEU A 99 -2.50 9.92 -11.81
C LEU A 99 -3.23 8.61 -12.12
N ILE A 100 -2.75 7.84 -13.10
CA ILE A 100 -3.33 6.53 -13.44
C ILE A 100 -3.30 5.61 -12.22
N PHE A 101 -2.15 5.51 -11.54
CA PHE A 101 -1.98 4.65 -10.37
C PHE A 101 -2.93 5.05 -9.24
N GLY A 102 -3.03 6.36 -8.95
CA GLY A 102 -3.97 6.91 -7.97
C GLY A 102 -5.43 6.61 -8.31
N ILE A 103 -5.83 6.78 -9.58
CA ILE A 103 -7.20 6.45 -10.04
C ILE A 103 -7.50 4.95 -9.85
N VAL A 104 -6.56 4.07 -10.19
CA VAL A 104 -6.74 2.63 -10.03
C VAL A 104 -6.84 2.24 -8.56
N ILE A 105 -6.04 2.83 -7.67
CA ILE A 105 -6.15 2.63 -6.22
C ILE A 105 -7.52 3.07 -5.71
N LEU A 106 -8.00 4.26 -6.12
CA LEU A 106 -9.34 4.73 -5.75
C LEU A 106 -10.43 3.80 -6.26
N GLY A 107 -10.33 3.35 -7.52
CA GLY A 107 -11.24 2.37 -8.11
C GLY A 107 -11.26 1.06 -7.33
N HIS A 108 -10.09 0.56 -6.91
CA HIS A 108 -9.98 -0.62 -6.06
C HIS A 108 -10.70 -0.44 -4.73
N TYR A 109 -10.54 0.70 -4.05
CA TYR A 109 -11.24 0.99 -2.79
C TYR A 109 -12.76 1.13 -2.98
N LEU A 110 -13.20 1.74 -4.08
CA LEU A 110 -14.62 1.85 -4.41
C LEU A 110 -15.25 0.47 -4.66
N ILE A 111 -14.57 -0.41 -5.39
CA ILE A 111 -15.03 -1.81 -5.59
C ILE A 111 -15.01 -2.59 -4.28
N SER A 112 -14.07 -2.26 -3.40
CA SER A 112 -13.89 -2.87 -2.07
C SER A 112 -14.68 -2.17 -0.96
N TYR A 113 -15.74 -1.40 -1.30
CA TYR A 113 -16.50 -0.62 -0.32
C TYR A 113 -17.02 -1.46 0.85
N ASP A 114 -17.38 -2.73 0.60
CA ASP A 114 -17.82 -3.67 1.63
C ASP A 114 -16.74 -3.92 2.68
N ARG A 115 -15.48 -4.05 2.25
CA ARG A 115 -14.33 -4.16 3.16
C ARG A 115 -14.04 -2.85 3.88
N VAL A 116 -14.14 -1.71 3.17
CA VAL A 116 -13.90 -0.39 3.77
C VAL A 116 -14.91 -0.12 4.89
N LEU A 117 -16.20 -0.34 4.64
CA LEU A 117 -17.24 -0.20 5.65
C LEU A 117 -17.06 -1.19 6.81
N TRP A 118 -16.65 -2.42 6.51
CA TRP A 118 -16.31 -3.40 7.55
C TRP A 118 -15.16 -2.89 8.44
N LEU A 119 -14.07 -2.38 7.85
CA LEU A 119 -12.95 -1.81 8.60
C LEU A 119 -13.37 -0.62 9.47
N LEU A 120 -14.25 0.26 8.97
CA LEU A 120 -14.75 1.38 9.74
C LEU A 120 -15.66 0.96 10.91
N SER A 121 -16.21 -0.26 10.86
CA SER A 121 -17.04 -0.83 11.94
C SER A 121 -16.25 -1.63 12.99
N LYS A 122 -14.94 -1.79 12.82
CA LYS A 122 -14.04 -2.57 13.71
C LYS A 122 -13.10 -1.67 14.49
#